data_AF-A0A2V7CTV2-F1
#
_entry.id   AF-A0A2V7CTV2-F1
#
_cell.length_a   1.000
_cell.length_b   1.000
_cell.length_c   1.000
_cell.angle_alpha   90.00
_cell.angle_beta   90.00
_cell.angle_gamma   90.00
#
_symmetry.space_group_name_H-M   'P 1'
#
loop_
_entity.id
_entity.type
_entity.pdbx_description
1 polymer ?
#
loop_
_entity_poly.entity_id
_entity_poly.type
_entity_poly.pdbx_seq_one_letter_code
_entity_poly.pdbx_strand_id
1 'polypeptide(L)'
;MRHRRLARAAFLALIALLYVFLIAPIVIVVIASLNAGRFLVFPPEGLSLQWYVKFMNSGPFVRSFFFSLRLAALTTVITTVIGTAAALYVVRHARRNNALRMLLVAPLQLPGIMTSLALLIFYYAIGLGGTSYLGLLIGHVVVCMPYVFLTVASVLYNFDRSLEEAARSLGAGSVTAFRRITLP
;
A
#
# COMPACT_ATOMS: atom_id res chain seq x y z
N MET A 1 -3.74 -35.08 27.11
CA MET A 1 -2.69 -34.75 26.10
C MET A 1 -3.12 -35.03 24.64
N ARG A 2 -3.84 -36.12 24.33
CA ARG A 2 -4.25 -36.49 22.96
C ARG A 2 -5.22 -35.50 22.28
N HIS A 3 -6.20 -34.96 23.02
CA HIS A 3 -7.14 -33.93 22.51
C HIS A 3 -6.44 -32.63 22.09
N ARG A 4 -5.39 -32.20 22.81
CA ARG A 4 -4.60 -31.01 22.42
C ARG A 4 -3.82 -31.24 21.11
N ARG A 5 -3.35 -32.46 20.84
CA ARG A 5 -2.65 -32.79 19.59
C ARG A 5 -3.60 -32.84 18.40
N LEU A 6 -4.80 -33.42 18.58
CA LEU A 6 -5.84 -33.47 17.54
C LEU A 6 -6.36 -32.06 17.21
N ALA A 7 -6.64 -31.23 18.22
CA ALA A 7 -7.05 -29.85 18.00
C ALA A 7 -5.99 -29.03 17.26
N ARG A 8 -4.70 -29.21 17.62
CA ARG A 8 -3.59 -28.55 16.91
C ARG A 8 -3.48 -29.03 15.46
N ALA A 9 -3.61 -30.33 15.21
CA ALA A 9 -3.56 -30.88 13.86
C ALA A 9 -4.72 -30.36 12.99
N ALA A 10 -5.94 -30.34 13.53
CA ALA A 10 -7.11 -29.78 12.85
C ALA A 10 -6.94 -28.28 12.55
N PHE A 11 -6.42 -27.51 13.50
CA PHE A 11 -6.13 -26.09 13.30
C PHE A 11 -5.07 -25.84 12.22
N LEU A 12 -3.98 -26.62 12.22
CA LEU A 12 -2.94 -26.53 11.18
C LEU A 12 -3.47 -26.96 9.82
N ALA A 13 -4.32 -27.99 9.76
CA ALA A 13 -4.97 -28.42 8.52
C ALA A 13 -5.90 -27.35 7.95
N LEU A 14 -6.68 -26.68 8.81
CA LEU A 14 -7.52 -25.55 8.42
C LEU A 14 -6.68 -24.39 7.88
N ILE A 15 -5.59 -24.02 8.56
CA ILE A 15 -4.66 -22.98 8.10
C ILE A 15 -4.09 -23.36 6.73
N ALA A 16 -3.62 -24.60 6.56
CA ALA A 16 -3.07 -25.07 5.29
C ALA A 16 -4.11 -25.00 4.17
N LEU A 17 -5.36 -25.42 4.44
CA LEU A 17 -6.46 -25.37 3.48
C LEU A 17 -6.76 -23.92 3.06
N LEU A 18 -6.79 -22.99 4.01
CA LEU A 18 -7.00 -21.56 3.73
C LEU A 18 -5.87 -21.00 2.86
N TYR A 19 -4.61 -21.32 3.17
CA TYR A 19 -3.48 -20.90 2.33
C TYR A 19 -3.55 -21.49 0.92
N VAL A 20 -3.87 -22.78 0.79
CA VAL A 20 -4.03 -23.41 -0.52
C VAL A 20 -5.15 -22.73 -1.30
N PHE A 21 -6.29 -22.47 -0.67
CA PHE A 21 -7.41 -21.77 -1.31
C PHE A 21 -7.04 -20.35 -1.77
N LEU A 22 -6.31 -19.59 -0.95
CA LEU A 22 -5.86 -18.23 -1.29
C LEU A 22 -4.78 -18.21 -2.40
N ILE A 23 -3.87 -19.19 -2.40
CA ILE A 23 -2.75 -19.27 -3.35
C ILE A 23 -3.16 -19.92 -4.68
N ALA A 24 -4.13 -20.83 -4.67
CA ALA A 24 -4.61 -21.55 -5.84
C ALA A 24 -4.90 -20.67 -7.07
N PRO A 25 -5.67 -19.56 -6.99
CA PRO A 25 -5.93 -18.73 -8.17
C PRO A 25 -4.67 -18.09 -8.74
N ILE A 26 -3.70 -17.72 -7.89
CA ILE A 26 -2.41 -17.16 -8.34
C ILE A 26 -1.63 -18.22 -9.11
N VAL A 27 -1.58 -19.44 -8.58
CA VAL A 27 -0.91 -20.57 -9.24
C VAL A 27 -1.57 -20.89 -10.59
N ILE A 28 -2.90 -20.89 -10.65
CA ILE A 28 -3.64 -21.11 -11.90
C ILE A 28 -3.27 -20.04 -12.94
N VAL A 29 -3.21 -18.76 -12.56
CA VAL A 29 -2.81 -17.66 -13.46
C VAL A 29 -1.38 -17.84 -13.95
N VAL A 30 -0.43 -18.21 -13.07
CA VAL A 30 0.98 -18.44 -13.43
C VAL A 30 1.14 -19.63 -14.37
N ILE A 31 0.41 -20.72 -14.15
CA ILE A 31 0.45 -21.88 -15.05
C ILE A 31 -0.21 -21.54 -16.39
N ALA A 32 -1.35 -20.84 -16.37
CA ALA A 32 -2.04 -20.43 -17.59
C ALA A 32 -1.24 -19.40 -18.41
N SER A 33 -0.39 -18.58 -17.78
CA SER A 33 0.48 -17.64 -18.51
C SER A 33 1.61 -18.33 -19.28
N LEU A 34 1.91 -19.60 -18.97
CA LEU A 34 2.83 -20.44 -19.72
C LEU A 34 2.16 -21.13 -20.92
N ASN A 35 0.94 -20.75 -21.31
CA ASN A 35 0.23 -21.40 -22.40
C ASN A 35 0.85 -21.12 -23.79
N ALA A 36 1.01 -22.18 -24.59
CA ALA A 36 1.36 -22.14 -26.00
C ALA A 36 0.19 -21.74 -26.94
N GLY A 37 -1.05 -21.84 -26.48
CA GLY A 37 -2.23 -21.42 -27.23
C GLY A 37 -2.42 -19.90 -27.36
N ARG A 38 -3.39 -19.49 -28.18
CA ARG A 38 -3.73 -18.07 -28.44
C ARG A 38 -4.61 -17.44 -27.35
N PHE A 39 -5.22 -18.28 -26.49
CA PHE A 39 -6.14 -17.85 -25.44
C PHE A 39 -5.62 -18.28 -24.07
N LEU A 40 -6.10 -17.62 -23.02
CA LEU A 40 -5.79 -18.01 -21.66
C LEU A 40 -6.76 -19.13 -21.25
N VAL A 41 -6.25 -20.36 -21.21
CA VAL A 41 -7.00 -21.58 -20.88
C VAL A 41 -6.21 -22.39 -19.85
N PHE A 42 -6.93 -23.05 -18.96
CA PHE A 42 -6.36 -23.96 -17.98
C PHE A 42 -7.06 -25.32 -18.07
N PRO A 43 -6.33 -26.45 -18.16
CA PRO A 43 -4.87 -26.55 -18.25
C PRO A 43 -4.31 -26.00 -19.58
N PRO A 44 -3.05 -25.54 -19.62
CA PRO A 44 -2.43 -25.03 -20.84
C PRO A 44 -2.30 -26.15 -21.90
N GLU A 45 -2.49 -25.80 -23.17
CA GLU A 45 -2.38 -26.73 -24.31
C GLU A 45 -0.93 -27.17 -24.56
N GLY A 46 0.04 -26.38 -24.07
CA GLY A 46 1.46 -26.65 -24.08
C GLY A 46 2.20 -25.58 -23.28
N LEU A 47 3.45 -25.86 -22.88
CA LEU A 47 4.27 -24.91 -22.14
C LEU A 47 5.10 -24.04 -23.11
N SER A 48 4.96 -22.72 -23.01
CA SER A 48 5.67 -21.75 -23.84
C SER A 48 5.83 -20.42 -23.12
N LEU A 49 6.98 -19.77 -23.33
CA LEU A 49 7.28 -18.42 -22.84
C LEU A 49 6.87 -17.32 -23.85
N GLN A 50 6.13 -17.67 -24.89
CA GLN A 50 5.78 -16.74 -25.98
C GLN A 50 5.14 -15.43 -25.50
N TRP A 51 4.33 -15.46 -24.45
CA TRP A 51 3.62 -14.28 -23.96
C TRP A 51 4.55 -13.32 -23.23
N TYR A 52 5.57 -13.84 -22.54
CA TYR A 52 6.64 -13.03 -21.94
C TYR A 52 7.48 -12.35 -23.02
N VAL A 53 7.83 -13.06 -24.08
CA VAL A 53 8.56 -12.51 -25.23
C VAL A 53 7.72 -11.45 -25.95
N LYS A 54 6.44 -11.72 -26.21
CA LYS A 54 5.51 -10.74 -26.81
C LYS A 54 5.37 -9.49 -25.94
N PHE A 55 5.26 -9.65 -24.62
CA PHE A 55 5.22 -8.52 -23.70
C PHE A 55 6.48 -7.66 -23.82
N MET A 56 7.68 -8.27 -23.73
CA MET A 56 8.96 -7.56 -23.83
C MET A 56 9.14 -6.84 -25.18
N ASN A 57 8.61 -7.43 -26.27
CA ASN A 57 8.67 -6.82 -27.60
C ASN A 57 7.56 -5.80 -27.88
N SER A 58 6.60 -5.64 -26.97
CA SER A 58 5.48 -4.72 -27.14
C SER A 58 5.77 -3.36 -26.48
N GLY A 59 6.20 -2.40 -27.31
CA GLY A 59 6.55 -1.05 -26.86
C GLY A 59 5.49 -0.36 -25.95
N PRO A 60 4.18 -0.43 -26.26
CA PRO A 60 3.15 0.14 -25.39
C PRO A 60 3.10 -0.50 -23.99
N PHE A 61 3.12 -1.82 -23.87
CA PHE A 61 3.02 -2.50 -22.57
C PHE A 61 4.27 -2.28 -21.72
N VAL A 62 5.46 -2.34 -22.31
CA VAL A 62 6.71 -2.06 -21.59
C VAL A 62 6.73 -0.62 -21.07
N ARG A 63 6.31 0.35 -21.89
CA ARG A 63 6.18 1.75 -21.45
C ARG A 63 5.17 1.91 -20.32
N SER A 64 4.00 1.29 -20.42
CA SER A 64 2.98 1.32 -19.35
C SER A 64 3.47 0.66 -18.07
N PHE A 65 4.22 -0.44 -18.16
CA PHE A 65 4.83 -1.11 -17.01
C PHE A 65 5.77 -0.17 -16.24
N PHE A 66 6.72 0.46 -16.93
CA PHE A 66 7.65 1.41 -16.28
C PHE A 66 6.95 2.68 -15.81
N PHE A 67 5.93 3.15 -16.53
CA PHE A 67 5.10 4.28 -16.10
C PHE A 67 4.43 3.98 -14.75
N SER A 68 3.75 2.83 -14.64
CA SER A 68 3.10 2.40 -13.39
C SER A 68 4.11 2.18 -12.27
N LEU A 69 5.26 1.58 -12.57
CA LEU A 69 6.32 1.34 -11.58
C LEU A 69 6.87 2.65 -11.02
N ARG A 70 7.18 3.63 -11.89
CA ARG A 70 7.68 4.95 -11.49
C ARG A 70 6.63 5.71 -10.67
N LEU A 71 5.37 5.67 -11.10
CA LEU A 71 4.27 6.31 -10.38
C LEU A 71 4.09 5.70 -8.98
N ALA A 72 4.09 4.37 -8.88
CA ALA A 72 3.95 3.65 -7.62
C ALA A 72 5.12 3.94 -6.66
N ALA A 73 6.36 3.94 -7.17
CA ALA A 73 7.54 4.25 -6.36
C ALA A 73 7.48 5.68 -5.78
N LEU A 74 7.19 6.67 -6.62
CA LEU A 74 7.09 8.07 -6.18
C LEU A 74 5.92 8.28 -5.22
N THR A 75 4.75 7.70 -5.52
CA THR A 75 3.59 7.72 -4.62
C THR A 75 3.97 7.15 -3.26
N THR A 76 4.63 5.99 -3.23
CA THR A 76 5.03 5.32 -1.99
C THR A 76 5.93 6.21 -1.15
N VAL A 77 6.99 6.78 -1.75
CA VAL A 77 7.94 7.64 -1.03
C VAL A 77 7.24 8.89 -0.50
N ILE A 78 6.51 9.62 -1.35
CA ILE A 78 5.85 10.87 -0.98
C ILE A 78 4.80 10.63 0.11
N THR A 79 3.95 9.63 -0.09
CA THR A 79 2.87 9.30 0.85
C THR A 79 3.43 8.81 2.18
N THR A 80 4.50 8.01 2.16
CA THR A 80 5.15 7.55 3.40
C THR A 80 5.70 8.72 4.19
N VAL A 81 6.41 9.64 3.55
CA VAL A 81 6.98 10.83 4.21
C VAL A 81 5.87 11.71 4.78
N ILE A 82 4.89 12.10 3.97
CA ILE A 82 3.81 13.02 4.38
C ILE A 82 2.91 12.36 5.42
N GLY A 83 2.50 11.11 5.21
CA GLY A 83 1.63 10.37 6.12
C GLY A 83 2.29 10.10 7.47
N THR A 84 3.58 9.76 7.49
CA THR A 84 4.36 9.59 8.72
C THR A 84 4.49 10.91 9.48
N ALA A 85 4.82 12.01 8.79
CA ALA A 85 4.90 13.33 9.40
C ALA A 85 3.56 13.77 10.00
N ALA A 86 2.46 13.55 9.28
CA ALA A 86 1.10 13.82 9.76
C ALA A 86 0.76 12.96 11.00
N ALA A 87 1.10 11.66 10.98
CA ALA A 87 0.88 10.76 12.11
C ALA A 87 1.66 11.20 13.36
N LEU A 88 2.96 11.54 13.21
CA LEU A 88 3.79 12.06 14.29
C LEU A 88 3.19 13.32 14.90
N TYR A 89 2.80 14.28 14.07
CA TYR A 89 2.19 15.52 14.54
C TYR A 89 0.88 15.27 15.30
N VAL A 90 -0.03 14.48 14.72
CA VAL A 90 -1.34 14.21 15.32
C VAL A 90 -1.20 13.47 16.64
N VAL A 91 -0.40 12.40 16.70
CA VAL A 91 -0.26 11.60 17.92
C VAL A 91 0.38 12.41 19.05
N ARG A 92 1.37 13.27 18.73
CA ARG A 92 2.16 14.00 19.73
C ARG A 92 1.55 15.33 20.18
N HIS A 93 0.90 16.05 19.27
CA HIS A 93 0.46 17.43 19.51
C HIS A 93 -1.04 17.65 19.32
N ALA A 94 -1.69 16.92 18.41
CA ALA A 94 -3.08 17.16 18.04
C ALA A 94 -4.02 15.97 18.32
N ARG A 95 -3.72 15.16 19.36
CA ARG A 95 -4.47 13.92 19.66
C ARG A 95 -5.97 14.14 19.88
N ARG A 96 -6.34 15.30 20.46
CA ARG A 96 -7.72 15.71 20.71
C ARG A 96 -8.38 16.42 19.52
N ASN A 97 -7.63 16.73 18.47
CA ASN A 97 -8.15 17.41 17.28
C ASN A 97 -8.80 16.41 16.34
N ASN A 98 -10.07 16.10 16.63
CA ASN A 98 -10.86 15.16 15.82
C ASN A 98 -11.10 15.66 14.40
N ALA A 99 -11.23 16.98 14.19
CA ALA A 99 -11.44 17.56 12.87
C ALA A 99 -10.24 17.30 11.95
N LEU A 100 -9.00 17.51 12.45
CA LEU A 100 -7.79 17.21 11.69
C LEU A 100 -7.69 15.72 11.35
N ARG A 101 -7.98 14.83 12.32
CA ARG A 101 -8.00 13.39 12.07
C ARG A 101 -9.01 13.01 11.00
N MET A 102 -10.21 13.57 11.07
CA MET A 102 -11.29 13.32 10.13
C MET A 102 -10.94 13.80 8.72
N LEU A 103 -10.30 14.96 8.60
CA LEU A 103 -9.78 15.48 7.34
C LEU A 103 -8.75 14.53 6.72
N LEU A 104 -7.79 14.05 7.53
CA LEU A 104 -6.74 13.14 7.06
C LEU A 104 -7.28 11.78 6.59
N VAL A 105 -8.38 11.30 7.18
CA VAL A 105 -9.01 10.03 6.77
C VAL A 105 -10.19 10.21 5.81
N ALA A 106 -10.59 11.44 5.50
CA ALA A 106 -11.75 11.73 4.66
C ALA A 106 -11.71 11.02 3.29
N PRO A 107 -10.56 10.95 2.58
CA PRO A 107 -10.50 10.26 1.28
C PRO A 107 -10.88 8.77 1.35
N LEU A 108 -10.71 8.12 2.51
CA LEU A 108 -11.05 6.72 2.74
C LEU A 108 -12.54 6.49 2.98
N GLN A 109 -13.26 7.51 3.46
CA GLN A 109 -14.69 7.40 3.77
C GLN A 109 -15.58 7.53 2.53
N LEU A 110 -15.09 8.23 1.50
CA LEU A 110 -15.81 8.43 0.26
C LEU A 110 -15.71 7.17 -0.62
N PRO A 111 -16.78 6.78 -1.33
CA PRO A 111 -16.69 5.74 -2.34
C PRO A 111 -15.63 6.08 -3.40
N GLY A 112 -14.79 5.12 -3.79
CA GLY A 112 -13.66 5.37 -4.69
C GLY A 112 -14.04 5.99 -6.04
N ILE A 113 -15.23 5.68 -6.55
CA ILE A 113 -15.77 6.29 -7.78
C ILE A 113 -16.06 7.79 -7.56
N MET A 114 -16.63 8.15 -6.41
CA MET A 114 -16.95 9.55 -6.08
C MET A 114 -15.66 10.37 -5.93
N THR A 115 -14.66 9.85 -5.23
CA THR A 115 -13.35 10.51 -5.09
C THR A 115 -12.68 10.72 -6.45
N SER A 116 -12.73 9.70 -7.32
CA SER A 116 -12.17 9.80 -8.68
C SER A 116 -12.85 10.88 -9.52
N LEU A 117 -14.19 10.94 -9.48
CA LEU A 117 -14.96 11.94 -10.22
C LEU A 117 -14.73 13.35 -9.67
N ALA A 118 -14.69 13.51 -8.35
CA ALA A 118 -14.40 14.80 -7.70
C ALA A 118 -13.01 15.32 -8.08
N LEU A 119 -12.00 14.45 -8.05
CA LEU A 119 -10.64 14.81 -8.49
C LEU A 119 -10.60 15.17 -9.97
N LEU A 120 -11.32 14.45 -10.83
CA LEU A 120 -11.40 14.77 -12.26
C LEU A 120 -11.93 16.19 -12.47
N ILE A 121 -13.10 16.51 -11.90
CA ILE A 121 -13.73 17.82 -12.01
C ILE A 121 -12.79 18.91 -11.47
N PHE A 122 -12.20 18.67 -10.29
CA PHE A 122 -11.25 19.59 -9.67
C PHE A 122 -10.02 19.85 -10.55
N TYR A 123 -9.42 18.81 -11.13
CA TYR A 123 -8.27 18.94 -12.01
C TYR A 123 -8.58 19.73 -13.27
N TYR A 124 -9.75 19.51 -13.89
CA TYR A 124 -10.18 20.34 -15.01
C TYR A 124 -10.37 21.81 -14.61
N ALA A 125 -10.91 22.08 -13.42
CA ALA A 125 -11.12 23.44 -12.93
C ALA A 125 -9.80 24.21 -12.71
N ILE A 126 -8.74 23.53 -12.28
CA ILE A 126 -7.41 24.16 -12.04
C ILE A 126 -6.45 24.06 -13.23
N GLY A 127 -6.93 23.61 -14.39
CA GLY A 127 -6.09 23.46 -15.60
C GLY A 127 -5.12 22.27 -15.57
N LEU A 128 -5.26 21.34 -14.61
CA LEU A 128 -4.55 20.06 -14.55
C LEU A 128 -5.32 18.89 -15.19
N GLY A 129 -6.43 19.18 -15.88
CA GLY A 129 -7.26 18.19 -16.55
C GLY A 129 -6.54 17.42 -17.66
N GLY A 130 -7.11 16.27 -18.05
CA GLY A 130 -6.54 15.40 -19.09
C GLY A 130 -5.44 14.45 -18.60
N THR A 131 -4.55 14.04 -19.51
CA THR A 131 -3.45 13.09 -19.25
C THR A 131 -2.25 13.76 -18.57
N SER A 132 -2.44 14.24 -17.34
CA SER A 132 -1.37 14.83 -16.51
C SER A 132 -0.76 13.79 -15.58
N TYR A 133 0.55 13.54 -15.73
CA TYR A 133 1.31 12.69 -14.80
C TYR A 133 1.25 13.22 -13.36
N LEU A 134 1.31 14.56 -13.20
CA LEU A 134 1.25 15.21 -11.89
C LEU A 134 -0.12 15.05 -11.24
N GLY A 135 -1.21 15.23 -12.00
CA GLY A 135 -2.57 15.01 -11.47
C GLY A 135 -2.77 13.57 -11.01
N LEU A 136 -2.25 12.60 -11.78
CA LEU A 136 -2.29 11.19 -11.42
C LEU A 136 -1.49 10.90 -10.13
N LEU A 137 -0.27 11.44 -10.01
CA LEU A 137 0.59 11.30 -8.83
C LEU A 137 -0.07 11.89 -7.58
N ILE A 138 -0.58 13.12 -7.67
CA ILE A 138 -1.26 13.79 -6.56
C ILE A 138 -2.50 13.00 -6.13
N GLY A 139 -3.29 12.50 -7.10
CA GLY A 139 -4.48 11.71 -6.82
C GLY A 139 -4.14 10.43 -6.05
N HIS A 140 -3.08 9.73 -6.47
CA HIS A 140 -2.59 8.54 -5.76
C HIS A 140 -2.11 8.89 -4.35
N VAL A 141 -1.36 9.99 -4.16
CA VAL A 141 -0.92 10.42 -2.82
C VAL A 141 -2.11 10.69 -1.91
N VAL A 142 -3.13 11.42 -2.40
CA VAL A 142 -4.35 11.74 -1.62
C VAL A 142 -5.10 10.48 -1.19
N VAL A 143 -5.25 9.49 -2.08
CA VAL A 143 -5.96 8.24 -1.79
C VAL A 143 -5.14 7.31 -0.89
N CYS A 144 -3.81 7.28 -1.05
CA CYS A 144 -2.93 6.41 -0.26
C CYS A 144 -2.60 6.97 1.13
N MET A 145 -2.66 8.30 1.33
CA MET A 145 -2.28 8.96 2.58
C MET A 145 -2.98 8.41 3.84
N PRO A 146 -4.33 8.18 3.84
CA PRO A 146 -5.02 7.68 5.02
C PRO A 146 -4.46 6.35 5.51
N TYR A 147 -4.05 5.46 4.60
CA TYR A 147 -3.52 4.14 4.95
C TYR A 147 -2.18 4.24 5.67
N VAL A 148 -1.26 5.07 5.17
CA VAL A 148 0.03 5.33 5.84
C VAL A 148 -0.21 5.98 7.20
N PHE A 149 -1.04 7.03 7.24
CA PHE A 149 -1.35 7.74 8.47
C PHE A 149 -1.91 6.81 9.56
N LEU A 150 -2.91 5.99 9.23
CA LEU A 150 -3.53 5.06 10.17
C LEU A 150 -2.54 4.01 10.66
N THR A 151 -1.73 3.44 9.76
CA THR A 151 -0.73 2.43 10.08
C THR A 151 0.31 3.00 11.04
N VAL A 152 0.93 4.12 10.71
CA VAL A 152 1.97 4.75 11.55
C VAL A 152 1.38 5.24 12.87
N ALA A 153 0.21 5.88 12.85
CA ALA A 153 -0.43 6.36 14.07
C ALA A 153 -0.77 5.20 15.02
N SER A 154 -1.21 4.05 14.50
CA SER A 154 -1.51 2.87 15.32
C SER A 154 -0.28 2.35 16.07
N VAL A 155 0.89 2.38 15.44
CA VAL A 155 2.16 2.00 16.08
C VAL A 155 2.56 3.05 17.11
N LEU A 156 2.51 4.34 16.75
CA LEU A 156 2.90 5.44 17.64
C LEU A 156 2.00 5.57 18.88
N TYR A 157 0.72 5.19 18.80
CA TYR A 157 -0.16 5.18 19.98
C TYR A 157 0.23 4.13 21.02
N ASN A 158 0.89 3.04 20.59
CA ASN A 158 1.38 1.97 21.45
C ASN A 158 2.86 2.16 21.83
N PHE A 159 3.53 3.18 21.31
CA PHE A 159 4.94 3.44 21.56
C PHE A 159 5.14 4.17 22.91
N ASP A 160 6.08 3.67 23.71
CA ASP A 160 6.42 4.30 24.99
C ASP A 160 7.25 5.58 24.76
N ARG A 161 6.63 6.72 25.02
CA ARG A 161 7.25 8.05 24.86
C ARG A 161 8.38 8.29 25.85
N SER A 162 8.43 7.56 26.97
CA SER A 162 9.46 7.73 27.99
C SER A 162 10.87 7.49 27.45
N LEU A 163 11.03 6.59 26.47
CA LEU A 163 12.32 6.30 25.82
C LEU A 163 12.87 7.52 25.07
N GLU A 164 12.00 8.25 24.37
CA GLU A 164 12.38 9.48 23.66
C GLU A 164 12.66 10.64 24.62
N GLU A 165 11.92 10.71 25.73
CA GLU A 165 12.15 11.69 26.79
C GLU A 165 13.48 11.45 27.50
N ALA A 166 13.80 10.20 27.82
CA ALA A 166 15.09 9.81 28.40
C ALA A 166 16.26 10.18 27.47
N ALA A 167 16.15 9.91 26.17
CA ALA A 167 17.16 10.31 25.19
C ALA A 167 17.37 11.83 25.16
N ARG A 168 16.28 12.60 25.22
CA ARG A 168 16.34 14.07 25.27
C ARG A 168 16.93 14.59 26.58
N SER A 169 16.63 13.97 27.72
CA SER A 169 17.24 14.29 29.02
C SER A 169 18.75 14.01 29.06
N LEU A 170 19.23 13.03 28.28
CA LEU A 170 20.66 12.73 28.11
C LEU A 170 21.36 13.66 27.08
N GLY A 171 20.67 14.69 26.59
CA GLY A 171 21.23 15.70 25.68
C GLY A 171 21.03 15.43 24.19
N ALA A 172 20.27 14.40 23.80
CA ALA A 172 19.95 14.19 22.39
C ALA A 172 18.94 15.25 21.89
N GLY A 173 19.26 15.94 20.78
CA GLY A 173 18.30 16.82 20.11
C GLY A 173 17.12 16.07 19.50
N SER A 174 16.00 16.76 19.22
CA SER A 174 14.74 16.16 18.75
C SER A 174 14.88 15.28 17.49
N VAL A 175 15.71 15.71 16.53
CA VAL A 175 15.97 14.93 15.29
C VAL A 175 16.76 13.66 15.60
N THR A 176 17.74 13.75 16.50
CA THR A 176 18.55 12.60 16.92
C THR A 176 17.71 11.59 17.69
N ALA A 177 16.88 12.06 18.63
CA ALA A 177 15.96 11.23 19.39
C ALA A 177 14.96 10.54 18.46
N PHE A 178 14.35 11.27 17.52
CA PHE A 178 13.47 10.68 16.51
C PHE A 178 14.17 9.58 15.69
N ARG A 179 15.33 9.89 15.09
CA ARG A 179 16.03 8.95 14.18
C ARG A 179 16.58 7.72 14.89
N ARG A 180 16.99 7.83 16.16
CA ARG A 180 17.63 6.74 16.90
C ARG A 180 16.69 5.96 17.81
N ILE A 181 15.56 6.54 18.21
CA ILE A 181 14.65 5.95 19.21
C ILE A 181 13.24 5.72 18.64
N THR A 182 12.69 6.66 17.87
CA THR A 182 11.30 6.54 17.38
C THR A 182 11.18 5.88 16.00
N LEU A 183 12.11 6.16 15.09
CA LEU A 183 12.09 5.65 13.73
C LEU A 183 12.44 4.15 13.60
N PRO A 184 13.47 3.61 14.28
CA PRO A 184 13.76 2.17 14.24
C PRO A 184 12.77 1.35 15.09
#